data_AF-A0A7S4E2G3-F1
#
_entry.id   AF-A0A7S4E2G3-F1
#
_cell.length_a   1.000
_cell.length_b   1.000
_cell.length_c   1.000
_cell.angle_alpha   90.00
_cell.angle_beta   90.00
_cell.angle_gamma   90.00
#
_symmetry.space_group_name_H-M   'P 1'
#
loop_
_entity.id
_entity.type
_entity.pdbx_description
1 polymer ?
#
loop_
_entity_poly.entity_id
_entity_poly.type
_entity_poly.pdbx_seq_one_letter_code
_entity_poly.pdbx_strand_id
1 'polypeptide(L)'
;MSEQVSSPSSEQAASPVPATAESSQPSKVQRYATEADVLALMTNDKFKKFCKKKCGECGCVAFKRFAKMSPLVVRARVGSLWCQKCGRLLCEAHRNQHSCEMEMQELERRRRVDVDAIREGIKRQEEEKEQRAADADALKRAEAGAKAARYRMWKDRRRHVAGISSSVASMVQRWSVQAEAGRKRDRLLDIYTSCNRINLRLWNEVSQPEILSDIDMDAWKRLCRNYADACALTGMVILVEGVELDLRLPWLRDEDQDWLDAPPPDANEVDLSTADPPS
;
A
#
# COMPACT_ATOMS: atom_id res chain seq x y z
N MET A 1 63.27 10.46 19.56
CA MET A 1 64.40 10.98 18.78
C MET A 1 63.90 12.13 17.94
N SER A 2 64.47 13.30 18.24
CA SER A 2 64.67 14.47 17.38
C SER A 2 63.47 15.07 16.66
N GLU A 3 62.93 16.10 17.31
CA GLU A 3 62.55 17.36 16.68
C GLU A 3 63.61 17.81 15.67
N GLN A 4 63.18 18.33 14.51
CA GLN A 4 63.98 19.29 13.76
C GLN A 4 63.07 20.24 12.98
N VAL A 5 62.90 21.40 13.62
CA VAL A 5 62.53 22.69 13.06
C VAL A 5 63.62 23.12 12.06
N SER A 6 63.25 23.59 10.88
CA SER A 6 64.05 24.55 10.09
C SER A 6 63.26 25.13 8.93
N SER A 7 62.83 26.38 9.08
CA SER A 7 62.89 27.40 8.03
C SER A 7 63.89 28.45 8.52
N PRO A 8 64.64 29.13 7.65
CA PRO A 8 64.13 30.45 7.22
C PRO A 8 64.54 30.93 5.82
N SER A 9 63.77 31.93 5.37
CA SER A 9 64.15 33.10 4.56
C SER A 9 64.77 32.94 3.18
N SER A 10 64.05 33.47 2.19
CA SER A 10 64.56 34.61 1.41
C SER A 10 63.40 35.43 0.85
N GLU A 11 63.33 36.67 1.34
CA GLU A 11 62.63 37.78 0.72
C GLU A 11 63.15 37.99 -0.70
N GLN A 12 62.26 38.15 -1.68
CA GLN A 12 62.57 38.96 -2.85
C GLN A 12 61.30 39.62 -3.38
N ALA A 13 61.18 40.88 -2.97
CA ALA A 13 60.75 42.05 -3.73
C ALA A 13 59.64 41.85 -4.78
N ALA A 14 58.47 42.36 -4.41
CA ALA A 14 57.49 42.85 -5.35
C ALA A 14 58.10 43.88 -6.31
N SER A 15 57.80 43.74 -7.59
CA SER A 15 57.79 44.85 -8.54
C SER A 15 56.52 44.73 -9.39
N PRO A 16 55.61 45.73 -9.34
CA PRO A 16 54.36 45.72 -10.09
C PRO A 16 54.64 46.14 -11.54
N VAL A 17 54.27 45.29 -12.49
CA VAL A 17 54.28 45.62 -13.93
C VAL A 17 52.90 46.18 -14.28
N PRO A 18 52.82 47.30 -15.04
CA PRO A 18 51.71 48.24 -14.95
C PRO A 18 50.42 47.73 -15.59
N ALA A 19 49.33 47.95 -14.86
CA ALA A 19 47.97 47.89 -15.36
C ALA A 19 47.78 48.94 -16.45
N THR A 20 47.84 48.52 -17.71
CA THR A 20 47.22 49.27 -18.80
C THR A 20 45.76 48.88 -18.84
N ALA A 21 44.95 49.76 -18.26
CA ALA A 21 43.52 49.80 -18.47
C ALA A 21 43.24 50.09 -19.95
N GLU A 22 42.61 49.15 -20.65
CA GLU A 22 41.64 49.49 -21.68
C GLU A 22 40.36 48.72 -21.40
N SER A 23 39.39 49.46 -20.88
CA SER A 23 38.00 49.05 -20.82
C SER A 23 37.47 48.90 -22.24
N SER A 24 37.53 47.70 -22.80
CA SER A 24 36.71 47.35 -23.95
C SER A 24 35.49 46.60 -23.45
N GLN A 25 34.32 47.25 -23.53
CA GLN A 25 33.01 46.59 -23.41
C GLN A 25 33.04 45.23 -24.14
N PRO A 26 32.39 44.17 -23.62
CA PRO A 26 32.37 42.88 -24.29
C PRO A 26 31.62 43.05 -25.62
N SER A 27 32.38 43.21 -26.70
CA SER A 27 31.85 43.12 -28.06
C SER A 27 31.11 41.79 -28.14
N LYS A 28 29.81 41.79 -28.47
CA LYS A 28 28.98 40.59 -28.61
C LYS A 28 29.81 39.46 -29.22
N VAL A 29 30.23 38.52 -28.38
CA VAL A 29 31.14 37.45 -28.80
C VAL A 29 30.37 36.56 -29.76
N GLN A 30 30.84 36.46 -30.99
CA GLN A 30 30.16 35.65 -31.99
C GLN A 30 30.35 34.16 -31.65
N ARG A 31 29.24 33.48 -31.37
CA ARG A 31 29.18 32.05 -31.08
C ARG A 31 28.73 31.30 -32.33
N TYR A 32 29.38 30.18 -32.60
CA TYR A 32 29.08 29.28 -33.70
C TYR A 32 28.53 27.98 -33.12
N ALA A 33 27.39 27.52 -33.64
CA ALA A 33 26.68 26.35 -33.13
C ALA A 33 27.35 25.06 -33.57
N THR A 34 27.88 25.01 -34.79
CA THR A 34 28.49 23.81 -35.36
C THR A 34 29.85 24.10 -35.99
N GLU A 35 30.67 23.05 -36.11
CA GLU A 35 31.97 23.14 -36.80
C GLU A 35 31.78 23.52 -38.28
N ALA A 36 30.68 23.07 -38.89
CA ALA A 36 30.31 23.41 -40.27
C ALA A 36 30.12 24.91 -40.46
N ASP A 37 29.56 25.61 -39.47
CA ASP A 37 29.39 27.08 -39.50
C ASP A 37 30.73 27.81 -39.48
N VAL A 38 31.72 27.27 -38.76
CA VAL A 38 33.08 27.82 -38.71
C VAL A 38 33.82 27.53 -40.01
N LEU A 39 33.65 26.33 -40.57
CA LEU A 39 34.24 25.91 -41.84
C LEU A 39 33.66 26.67 -43.05
N ALA A 40 32.38 27.07 -42.99
CA ALA A 40 31.72 27.87 -44.01
C ALA A 40 32.28 29.31 -44.10
N LEU A 41 32.91 29.81 -43.02
CA LEU A 41 33.61 31.10 -43.05
C LEU A 41 34.93 31.06 -43.82
N MET A 42 35.42 29.86 -44.15
CA MET A 42 36.72 29.64 -44.78
C MET A 42 36.63 29.29 -46.28
N THR A 43 35.42 29.21 -46.85
CA THR A 43 35.22 28.95 -48.28
C THR A 43 35.26 30.25 -49.10
N ASN A 44 36.04 30.25 -50.20
CA ASN A 44 36.27 31.38 -51.13
C ASN A 44 36.85 32.66 -50.46
N ASP A 45 36.72 33.84 -51.09
CA ASP A 45 37.36 35.15 -50.76
C ASP A 45 37.19 35.65 -49.30
N LYS A 46 36.51 34.89 -48.44
CA LYS A 46 36.24 35.16 -47.03
C LYS A 46 37.34 34.68 -46.09
N PHE A 47 38.35 33.93 -46.54
CA PHE A 47 39.47 33.48 -45.68
C PHE A 47 40.20 34.65 -45.00
N LYS A 48 40.46 35.75 -45.72
CA LYS A 48 41.06 36.97 -45.14
C LYS A 48 40.17 37.61 -44.05
N LYS A 49 38.85 37.43 -44.12
CA LYS A 49 37.89 37.89 -43.09
C LYS A 49 37.87 36.94 -41.89
N PHE A 50 37.98 35.64 -42.12
CA PHE A 50 38.14 34.64 -41.05
C PHE A 50 39.42 34.89 -40.24
N CYS A 51 40.55 35.16 -40.89
CA CYS A 51 41.81 35.47 -40.20
C CYS A 51 41.76 36.75 -39.35
N LYS A 52 40.75 37.61 -39.54
CA LYS A 52 40.52 38.85 -38.76
C LYS A 52 39.49 38.67 -37.63
N LYS A 53 38.89 37.48 -37.48
CA LYS A 53 37.95 37.21 -36.38
C LYS A 53 38.68 37.31 -35.04
N LYS A 54 37.98 37.89 -34.07
CA LYS A 54 38.48 38.13 -32.72
C LYS A 54 38.28 36.90 -31.84
N CYS A 55 39.21 36.67 -30.93
CA CYS A 55 39.10 35.68 -29.87
C CYS A 55 37.96 36.07 -28.95
N GLY A 56 37.11 35.10 -28.60
CA GLY A 56 35.98 35.30 -27.71
C GLY A 56 36.35 35.60 -26.25
N GLU A 57 37.63 35.49 -25.89
CA GLU A 57 38.12 35.74 -24.52
C GLU A 57 38.85 37.07 -24.39
N CYS A 58 39.82 37.35 -25.27
CA CYS A 58 40.64 38.57 -25.19
C CYS A 58 40.37 39.61 -26.27
N GLY A 59 39.46 39.36 -27.22
CA GLY A 59 39.15 40.31 -28.29
C GLY A 59 40.27 40.54 -29.33
N CYS A 60 41.48 40.01 -29.11
CA CYS A 60 42.57 40.02 -30.08
C CYS A 60 42.26 39.13 -31.27
N VAL A 61 42.91 39.37 -32.41
CA VAL A 61 42.76 38.55 -33.61
C VAL A 61 43.17 37.10 -33.31
N ALA A 62 42.20 36.18 -33.32
CA ALA A 62 42.39 34.79 -32.92
C ALA A 62 43.37 34.05 -33.85
N PHE A 63 43.45 34.48 -35.11
CA PHE A 63 44.10 33.73 -36.19
C PHE A 63 45.26 34.47 -36.87
N LYS A 64 45.90 35.44 -36.20
CA LYS A 64 46.93 36.31 -36.79
C LYS A 64 48.07 35.53 -37.48
N ARG A 65 48.46 34.37 -36.95
CA ARG A 65 49.51 33.49 -37.51
C ARG A 65 49.07 32.75 -38.78
N PHE A 66 47.78 32.53 -38.98
CA PHE A 66 47.21 31.78 -40.11
C PHE A 66 47.08 32.61 -41.39
N ALA A 67 47.27 33.94 -41.33
CA ALA A 67 47.26 34.81 -42.50
C ALA A 67 48.37 34.46 -43.53
N LYS A 68 49.42 33.75 -43.11
CA LYS A 68 50.53 33.29 -43.97
C LYS A 68 50.46 31.79 -44.32
N MET A 69 49.44 31.07 -43.85
CA MET A 69 49.29 29.63 -44.07
C MET A 69 48.29 29.34 -45.19
N SER A 70 48.46 28.21 -45.88
CA SER A 70 47.49 27.74 -46.88
C SER A 70 46.12 27.46 -46.22
N PRO A 71 44.99 27.89 -46.82
CA PRO A 71 43.64 27.68 -46.28
C PRO A 71 43.31 26.23 -45.92
N LEU A 72 43.89 25.26 -46.66
CA LEU A 72 43.71 23.83 -46.40
C LEU A 72 44.29 23.39 -45.05
N VAL A 73 45.47 23.92 -44.69
CA VAL A 73 46.14 23.61 -43.41
C VAL A 73 45.35 24.19 -42.24
N VAL A 74 44.79 25.39 -42.42
CA VAL A 74 43.96 26.03 -41.40
C VAL A 74 42.67 25.26 -41.20
N ARG A 75 42.06 24.76 -42.28
CA ARG A 75 40.83 23.97 -42.26
C ARG A 75 40.96 22.70 -41.41
N ALA A 76 42.08 22.00 -41.55
CA ALA A 76 42.38 20.81 -40.75
C ALA A 76 42.59 21.10 -39.25
N ARG A 77 42.82 22.36 -38.87
CA ARG A 77 43.09 22.78 -37.48
C ARG A 77 41.93 23.55 -36.84
N VAL A 78 40.80 23.71 -37.52
CA VAL A 78 39.64 24.49 -37.03
C VAL A 78 39.05 23.91 -35.74
N GLY A 79 38.85 22.59 -35.68
CA GLY A 79 38.36 21.92 -34.48
C GLY A 79 39.28 22.10 -33.25
N SER A 80 40.52 22.53 -33.44
CA SER A 80 41.44 22.83 -32.34
C SER A 80 41.35 24.26 -31.80
N LEU A 81 40.65 25.18 -32.48
CA LEU A 81 40.59 26.61 -32.14
C LEU A 81 39.16 27.10 -31.87
N TRP A 82 38.20 26.20 -31.94
CA TRP A 82 36.80 26.43 -31.62
C TRP A 82 36.42 25.53 -30.44
N CYS A 83 35.75 26.10 -29.44
CA CYS A 83 35.21 25.30 -28.34
C CYS A 83 33.80 24.82 -28.72
N GLN A 84 33.63 23.52 -28.89
CA GLN A 84 32.34 22.90 -29.23
C GLN A 84 31.25 23.16 -28.17
N LYS A 85 31.62 23.30 -26.90
CA LYS A 85 30.66 23.46 -25.79
C LYS A 85 30.11 24.88 -25.64
N CYS A 86 30.94 25.91 -25.86
CA CYS A 86 30.52 27.32 -25.71
C CYS A 86 30.42 28.08 -27.05
N GLY A 87 30.79 27.45 -28.17
CA GLY A 87 30.70 28.00 -29.52
C GLY A 87 31.71 29.10 -29.84
N ARG A 88 32.64 29.43 -28.95
CA ARG A 88 33.60 30.54 -29.13
C ARG A 88 34.83 30.12 -29.94
N LEU A 89 35.36 31.06 -30.71
CA LEU A 89 36.69 30.95 -31.33
C LEU A 89 37.75 31.48 -30.36
N LEU A 90 38.77 30.68 -30.12
CA LEU A 90 39.82 30.95 -29.14
C LEU A 90 41.18 31.05 -29.84
N CYS A 91 42.02 31.94 -29.36
CA CYS A 91 43.43 31.94 -29.76
C CYS A 91 44.16 30.78 -29.05
N GLU A 92 45.35 30.44 -29.55
CA GLU A 92 46.16 29.32 -29.04
C GLU A 92 46.47 29.42 -27.54
N ALA A 93 46.70 30.64 -27.02
CA ALA A 93 46.96 30.88 -25.61
C ALA A 93 45.72 30.61 -24.73
N HIS A 94 44.55 31.14 -25.12
CA HIS A 94 43.33 30.96 -24.34
C HIS A 94 42.71 29.58 -24.54
N ARG A 95 42.95 28.89 -25.66
CA ARG A 95 42.45 27.52 -25.87
C ARG A 95 42.84 26.60 -24.72
N ASN A 96 44.11 26.62 -24.33
CA ASN A 96 44.64 25.70 -23.32
C ASN A 96 44.23 26.11 -21.89
N GLN A 97 43.80 27.35 -21.68
CA GLN A 97 43.41 27.89 -20.38
C GLN A 97 41.89 28.13 -20.27
N HIS A 98 41.12 27.84 -21.31
CA HIS A 98 39.69 28.12 -21.36
C HIS A 98 38.89 27.10 -20.55
N SER A 99 38.26 27.55 -19.48
CA SER A 99 37.20 26.82 -18.80
C SER A 99 35.83 27.18 -19.39
N CYS A 100 35.00 26.17 -19.66
CA CYS A 100 33.71 26.39 -20.29
C CYS A 100 32.72 27.01 -19.29
N GLU A 101 32.11 28.15 -19.62
CA GLU A 101 31.05 28.79 -18.82
C GLU A 101 29.90 27.83 -18.49
N MET A 102 29.53 26.93 -19.40
CA MET A 102 28.49 25.92 -19.17
C MET A 102 28.90 24.89 -18.11
N GLU A 103 30.18 24.51 -18.07
CA GLU A 103 30.70 23.59 -17.04
C GLU A 103 30.76 24.29 -15.68
N MET A 104 31.13 25.57 -15.65
CA MET A 104 31.09 26.38 -14.43
C MET A 104 29.66 26.52 -13.90
N GLN A 105 28.67 26.77 -14.76
CA GLN A 105 27.26 26.84 -14.38
C GLN A 105 26.72 25.51 -13.87
N GLU A 106 27.08 24.39 -14.49
CA GLU A 106 26.67 23.06 -14.03
C GLU A 106 27.35 22.68 -12.70
N LEU A 107 28.62 23.06 -12.50
CA LEU A 107 29.30 22.90 -11.20
C LEU A 107 28.66 23.76 -10.11
N GLU A 108 28.30 25.01 -10.42
CA GLU A 108 27.54 25.86 -9.50
C GLU A 108 26.15 25.29 -9.21
N ARG A 109 25.45 24.74 -10.21
CA ARG A 109 24.15 24.09 -10.02
C ARG A 109 24.27 22.88 -9.10
N ARG A 110 25.32 22.08 -9.25
CA ARG A 110 25.62 20.94 -8.36
C ARG A 110 26.04 21.36 -6.96
N ARG A 111 26.77 22.47 -6.81
CA ARG A 111 27.10 23.05 -5.50
C ARG A 111 25.89 23.64 -4.78
N ARG A 112 24.87 24.10 -5.52
CA ARG A 112 23.59 24.59 -5.00
C ARG A 112 22.62 23.48 -4.62
N VAL A 113 22.92 22.21 -4.94
CA VAL A 113 22.19 21.09 -4.37
C VAL A 113 22.63 20.95 -2.92
N ASP A 114 21.80 21.47 -2.03
CA ASP A 114 22.05 21.41 -0.60
C ASP A 114 21.98 19.95 -0.13
N VAL A 115 23.13 19.42 0.26
CA VAL A 115 23.28 18.04 0.74
C VAL A 115 22.41 17.82 1.97
N ASP A 116 22.19 18.87 2.77
CA ASP A 116 21.36 18.79 3.97
C ASP A 116 19.87 18.71 3.61
N ALA A 117 19.42 19.43 2.58
CA ALA A 117 18.05 19.31 2.06
C ALA A 117 17.75 17.91 1.50
N ILE A 118 18.72 17.25 0.86
CA ILE A 118 18.56 15.86 0.40
C ILE A 118 18.47 14.92 1.60
N ARG A 119 19.33 15.08 2.61
CA ARG A 119 19.32 14.25 3.83
C ARG A 119 18.01 14.39 4.59
N GLU A 120 17.50 15.61 4.75
CA GLU A 120 16.19 15.85 5.36
C GLU A 120 15.04 15.25 4.55
N GLY A 121 15.13 15.32 3.20
CA GLY A 121 14.15 14.69 2.31
C GLY A 121 14.11 13.16 2.46
N ILE A 122 15.27 12.52 2.54
CA ILE A 122 15.37 11.07 2.75
C ILE A 122 14.81 10.70 4.12
N LYS A 123 15.21 11.43 5.18
CA LYS A 123 14.75 11.18 6.54
C LYS A 123 13.22 11.28 6.65
N ARG A 124 12.62 12.31 6.05
CA ARG A 124 11.15 12.47 6.03
C ARG A 124 10.45 11.32 5.30
N GLN A 125 11.02 10.84 4.20
CA GLN A 125 10.47 9.69 3.47
C GLN A 125 10.55 8.40 4.27
N GLU A 126 11.64 8.20 5.02
CA GLU A 126 11.77 7.05 5.93
C GLU A 126 10.75 7.11 7.06
N GLU A 127 10.59 8.27 7.71
CA GLU A 127 9.59 8.49 8.76
C GLU A 127 8.15 8.28 8.23
N GLU A 128 7.81 8.80 7.05
CA GLU A 128 6.51 8.56 6.41
C GLU A 128 6.28 7.08 6.09
N LYS A 129 7.32 6.36 5.67
CA LYS A 129 7.24 4.92 5.36
C LYS A 129 7.04 4.10 6.63
N GLU A 130 7.75 4.43 7.71
CA GLU A 130 7.58 3.80 9.01
C GLU A 130 6.17 4.06 9.57
N GLN A 131 5.67 5.29 9.47
CA GLN A 131 4.32 5.62 9.91
C GLN A 131 3.26 4.82 9.13
N ARG A 132 3.37 4.73 7.80
CA ARG A 132 2.46 3.92 6.98
C ARG A 132 2.52 2.43 7.32
N ALA A 133 3.71 1.91 7.63
CA ALA A 133 3.86 0.53 8.07
C ALA A 133 3.19 0.29 9.44
N ALA A 134 3.39 1.22 10.38
CA ALA A 134 2.75 1.18 11.70
C ALA A 134 1.22 1.23 11.61
N ASP A 135 0.68 2.09 10.75
CA ASP A 135 -0.76 2.21 10.50
C ASP A 135 -1.32 0.93 9.86
N ALA A 136 -0.61 0.34 8.89
CA ALA A 136 -1.00 -0.93 8.26
C ALA A 136 -1.01 -2.09 9.27
N ASP A 137 -0.03 -2.15 10.17
CA ASP A 137 0.02 -3.18 11.21
C ASP A 137 -1.03 -2.96 12.30
N ALA A 138 -1.35 -1.71 12.63
CA ALA A 138 -2.48 -1.39 13.50
C ALA A 138 -3.81 -1.86 12.89
N LEU A 139 -4.01 -1.64 11.58
CA LEU A 139 -5.21 -2.07 10.87
C LEU A 139 -5.33 -3.60 10.82
N LYS A 140 -4.23 -4.31 10.55
CA LYS A 140 -4.19 -5.79 10.63
C LYS A 140 -4.51 -6.30 12.02
N ARG A 141 -3.99 -5.65 13.08
CA ARG A 141 -4.31 -6.02 14.47
C ARG A 141 -5.78 -5.77 14.81
N ALA A 142 -6.35 -4.67 14.34
CA ALA A 142 -7.78 -4.36 14.51
C ALA A 142 -8.66 -5.40 13.79
N GLU A 143 -8.32 -5.78 12.56
CA GLU A 143 -9.02 -6.79 11.79
C GLU A 143 -8.93 -8.19 12.44
N ALA A 144 -7.74 -8.57 12.90
CA ALA A 144 -7.53 -9.81 13.64
C ALA A 144 -8.35 -9.83 14.94
N GLY A 145 -8.39 -8.71 15.66
CA GLY A 145 -9.24 -8.52 16.84
C GLY A 145 -10.72 -8.67 16.53
N ALA A 146 -11.21 -8.03 15.47
CA ALA A 146 -12.59 -8.12 15.03
C ALA A 146 -12.97 -9.54 14.56
N LYS A 147 -12.06 -10.26 13.89
CA LYS A 147 -12.24 -11.66 13.51
C LYS A 147 -12.33 -12.57 14.74
N ALA A 148 -11.46 -12.37 15.73
CA ALA A 148 -11.49 -13.12 16.97
C ALA A 148 -12.77 -12.84 17.78
N ALA A 149 -13.23 -11.58 17.83
CA ALA A 149 -14.48 -11.21 18.49
C ALA A 149 -15.69 -11.88 17.82
N ARG A 150 -15.78 -11.83 16.48
CA ARG A 150 -16.82 -12.53 15.71
C ARG A 150 -16.83 -14.04 15.98
N TYR A 151 -15.66 -14.66 16.02
CA TYR A 151 -15.55 -16.09 16.32
C TYR A 151 -16.01 -16.45 17.74
N ARG A 152 -15.70 -15.61 18.75
CA ARG A 152 -16.20 -15.81 20.12
C ARG A 152 -17.72 -15.69 20.18
N MET A 153 -18.29 -14.64 19.59
CA MET A 153 -19.74 -14.45 19.54
C MET A 153 -20.43 -15.65 18.85
N TRP A 154 -19.92 -16.08 17.70
CA TRP A 154 -20.41 -17.27 16.99
C TRP A 154 -20.41 -18.51 17.89
N LYS A 155 -19.32 -18.74 18.64
CA LYS A 155 -19.19 -19.88 19.55
C LYS A 155 -20.19 -19.82 20.70
N ASP A 156 -20.37 -18.65 21.30
CA ASP A 156 -21.26 -18.46 22.44
C ASP A 156 -22.74 -18.60 22.03
N ARG A 157 -23.12 -18.05 20.87
CA ARG A 157 -24.46 -18.22 20.28
C ARG A 157 -24.81 -19.70 20.07
N ARG A 158 -23.89 -20.48 19.51
CA ARG A 158 -24.10 -21.92 19.27
C ARG A 158 -24.17 -22.73 20.55
N ARG A 159 -23.33 -22.42 21.54
CA ARG A 159 -23.42 -23.04 22.88
C ARG A 159 -24.76 -22.78 23.53
N HIS A 160 -25.30 -21.57 23.39
CA HIS A 160 -26.62 -21.24 23.92
C HIS A 160 -27.71 -22.11 23.29
N VAL A 161 -27.76 -22.20 21.95
CA VAL A 161 -28.74 -23.05 21.24
C VAL A 161 -28.57 -24.54 21.61
N ALA A 162 -27.33 -25.03 21.71
CA ALA A 162 -27.05 -26.39 22.14
C ALA A 162 -27.50 -26.66 23.59
N GLY A 163 -27.36 -25.67 24.47
CA GLY A 163 -27.89 -25.69 25.84
C GLY A 163 -29.40 -25.84 25.88
N ILE A 164 -30.13 -25.02 25.09
CA ILE A 164 -31.59 -25.15 24.94
C ILE A 164 -31.96 -26.55 24.44
N SER A 165 -31.30 -27.04 23.40
CA SER A 165 -31.55 -28.37 22.84
C SER A 165 -31.32 -29.50 23.86
N SER A 166 -30.28 -29.35 24.69
CA SER A 166 -29.98 -30.28 25.79
C SER A 166 -31.08 -30.27 26.85
N SER A 167 -31.59 -29.09 27.21
CA SER A 167 -32.68 -28.94 28.18
C SER A 167 -33.98 -29.59 27.69
N VAL A 168 -34.35 -29.36 26.42
CA VAL A 168 -35.52 -30.00 25.79
C VAL A 168 -35.35 -31.52 25.74
N ALA A 169 -34.20 -32.01 25.26
CA ALA A 169 -33.92 -33.45 25.24
C ALA A 169 -34.00 -34.08 26.63
N SER A 170 -33.44 -33.42 27.66
CA SER A 170 -33.47 -33.91 29.05
C SER A 170 -34.88 -33.93 29.65
N MET A 171 -35.73 -32.95 29.30
CA MET A 171 -37.13 -32.96 29.70
C MET A 171 -37.86 -34.15 29.07
N VAL A 172 -37.74 -34.28 27.76
CA VAL A 172 -38.45 -35.30 26.98
C VAL A 172 -38.00 -36.71 27.35
N GLN A 173 -36.69 -36.91 27.59
CA GLN A 173 -36.16 -38.20 28.05
C GLN A 173 -36.79 -38.60 29.38
N ARG A 174 -36.81 -37.70 30.37
CA ARG A 174 -37.39 -37.98 31.70
C ARG A 174 -38.87 -38.35 31.60
N TRP A 175 -39.63 -37.61 30.81
CA TRP A 175 -41.06 -37.86 30.64
C TRP A 175 -41.37 -39.08 29.78
N SER A 176 -40.53 -39.43 28.81
CA SER A 176 -40.71 -40.65 28.01
C SER A 176 -40.59 -41.93 28.83
N VAL A 177 -39.81 -41.90 29.92
CA VAL A 177 -39.69 -43.03 30.86
C VAL A 177 -40.94 -43.14 31.74
N GLN A 178 -41.56 -42.01 32.08
CA GLN A 178 -42.74 -41.94 32.95
C GLN A 178 -44.06 -42.13 32.18
N ALA A 179 -44.06 -41.88 30.86
CA ALA A 179 -45.23 -42.04 30.02
C ALA A 179 -45.60 -43.52 29.84
N GLU A 180 -46.90 -43.81 29.91
CA GLU A 180 -47.43 -45.13 29.57
C GLU A 180 -47.06 -45.52 28.13
N ALA A 181 -46.90 -46.82 27.90
CA ALA A 181 -46.59 -47.34 26.57
C ALA A 181 -47.72 -46.97 25.58
N GLY A 182 -47.34 -46.39 24.45
CA GLY A 182 -48.28 -45.95 23.41
C GLY A 182 -47.79 -44.72 22.65
N ARG A 183 -48.66 -44.20 21.76
CA ARG A 183 -48.33 -43.13 20.79
C ARG A 183 -47.67 -41.90 21.42
N LYS A 184 -48.07 -41.54 22.65
CA LYS A 184 -47.49 -40.41 23.39
C LYS A 184 -46.02 -40.62 23.72
N ARG A 185 -45.65 -41.81 24.20
CA ARG A 185 -44.27 -42.17 24.52
C ARG A 185 -43.41 -42.23 23.26
N ASP A 186 -43.92 -42.82 22.19
CA ASP A 186 -43.20 -42.92 20.91
C ASP A 186 -42.89 -41.54 20.35
N ARG A 187 -43.88 -40.63 20.37
CA ARG A 187 -43.69 -39.25 19.92
C ARG A 187 -42.66 -38.49 20.77
N LEU A 188 -42.64 -38.71 22.09
CA LEU A 188 -41.60 -38.15 22.95
C LEU A 188 -40.21 -38.70 22.57
N LEU A 189 -40.07 -39.99 22.27
CA LEU A 189 -38.78 -40.55 21.83
C LEU A 189 -38.31 -39.97 20.48
N ASP A 190 -39.23 -39.71 19.55
CA ASP A 190 -38.91 -39.02 18.29
C ASP A 190 -38.40 -37.59 18.54
N ILE A 191 -39.06 -36.85 19.43
CA ILE A 191 -38.62 -35.51 19.83
C ILE A 191 -37.24 -35.56 20.47
N TYR A 192 -37.01 -36.51 21.40
CA TYR A 192 -35.72 -36.70 22.06
C TYR A 192 -34.60 -36.96 21.05
N THR A 193 -34.79 -37.89 20.11
CA THR A 193 -33.79 -38.21 19.09
C THR A 193 -33.52 -37.02 18.17
N SER A 194 -34.56 -36.28 17.77
CA SER A 194 -34.41 -35.06 16.98
C SER A 194 -33.61 -33.98 17.72
N CYS A 195 -33.95 -33.70 18.99
CA CYS A 195 -33.23 -32.71 19.81
C CYS A 195 -31.78 -33.14 20.06
N ASN A 196 -31.51 -34.42 20.30
CA ASN A 196 -30.14 -34.92 20.44
C ASN A 196 -29.33 -34.80 19.15
N ARG A 197 -29.93 -35.05 17.98
CA ARG A 197 -29.25 -34.87 16.70
C ARG A 197 -28.85 -33.42 16.47
N ILE A 198 -29.74 -32.48 16.79
CA ILE A 198 -29.46 -31.04 16.72
C ILE A 198 -28.33 -30.68 17.69
N ASN A 199 -28.44 -31.13 18.95
CA ASN A 199 -27.44 -30.88 19.99
C ASN A 199 -26.04 -31.38 19.60
N LEU A 200 -25.93 -32.64 19.18
CA LEU A 200 -24.66 -33.25 18.77
C LEU A 200 -24.05 -32.52 17.58
N ARG A 201 -24.86 -32.16 16.59
CA ARG A 201 -24.39 -31.37 15.45
C ARG A 201 -23.82 -30.02 15.89
N LEU A 202 -24.52 -29.31 16.76
CA LEU A 202 -24.07 -28.00 17.26
C LEU A 202 -22.77 -28.11 18.07
N TRP A 203 -22.63 -29.10 18.95
CA TRP A 203 -21.41 -29.34 19.73
C TRP A 203 -20.23 -29.79 18.86
N ASN A 204 -20.49 -30.65 17.86
CA ASN A 204 -19.48 -31.07 16.90
C ASN A 204 -18.98 -29.87 16.10
N GLU A 205 -19.88 -29.02 15.60
CA GLU A 205 -19.50 -27.82 14.86
C GLU A 205 -18.78 -26.79 15.76
N VAL A 206 -19.12 -26.66 17.05
CA VAL A 206 -18.37 -25.84 18.02
C VAL A 206 -16.94 -26.35 18.25
N SER A 207 -16.74 -27.67 18.15
CA SER A 207 -15.44 -28.32 18.33
C SER A 207 -14.61 -28.36 17.05
N GLN A 208 -15.26 -28.50 15.91
CA GLN A 208 -14.69 -28.59 14.56
C GLN A 208 -15.57 -27.76 13.59
N PRO A 209 -15.29 -26.45 13.44
CA PRO A 209 -16.10 -25.59 12.60
C PRO A 209 -15.86 -25.88 11.11
N GLU A 210 -16.73 -26.67 10.50
CA GLU A 210 -16.76 -26.86 9.04
C GLU A 210 -17.60 -25.79 8.34
N ILE A 211 -18.63 -25.27 9.03
CA ILE A 211 -19.57 -24.28 8.48
C ILE A 211 -19.64 -23.10 9.46
N LEU A 212 -19.17 -21.93 9.02
CA LEU A 212 -19.22 -20.66 9.78
C LEU A 212 -20.55 -19.91 9.56
N SER A 213 -21.66 -20.62 9.36
CA SER A 213 -22.99 -20.00 9.46
C SER A 213 -23.29 -19.73 10.93
N ASP A 214 -23.93 -18.58 11.20
CA ASP A 214 -24.27 -18.14 12.56
C ASP A 214 -25.11 -19.21 13.27
N ILE A 215 -26.26 -19.58 12.69
CA ILE A 215 -27.16 -20.64 13.18
C ILE A 215 -27.87 -21.28 11.97
N ASP A 216 -28.07 -22.60 12.02
CA ASP A 216 -28.99 -23.29 11.12
C ASP A 216 -30.43 -22.96 11.56
N MET A 217 -31.04 -21.95 10.92
CA MET A 217 -32.39 -21.49 11.27
C MET A 217 -33.44 -22.59 11.11
N ASP A 218 -33.23 -23.56 10.22
CA ASP A 218 -34.15 -24.69 10.06
C ASP A 218 -34.04 -25.65 11.24
N ALA A 219 -32.81 -25.89 11.74
CA ALA A 219 -32.59 -26.64 12.96
C ALA A 219 -33.20 -25.92 14.19
N TRP A 220 -33.09 -24.58 14.25
CA TRP A 220 -33.69 -23.79 15.31
C TRP A 220 -35.22 -23.84 15.30
N LYS A 221 -35.85 -23.60 14.14
CA LYS A 221 -37.30 -23.74 13.94
C LYS A 221 -37.79 -25.15 14.28
N ARG A 222 -37.02 -26.17 13.95
CA ARG A 222 -37.32 -27.57 14.32
C ARG A 222 -37.25 -27.76 15.84
N LEU A 223 -36.25 -27.21 16.51
CA LEU A 223 -36.13 -27.28 17.96
C LEU A 223 -37.30 -26.59 18.68
N CYS A 224 -37.73 -25.42 18.20
CA CYS A 224 -38.87 -24.70 18.76
C CYS A 224 -40.17 -25.48 18.61
N ARG A 225 -40.42 -26.07 17.43
CA ARG A 225 -41.56 -26.99 17.21
C ARG A 225 -41.50 -28.21 18.12
N ASN A 226 -40.32 -28.82 18.25
CA ASN A 226 -40.12 -29.95 19.15
C ASN A 226 -40.43 -29.61 20.61
N TYR A 227 -40.07 -28.39 21.06
CA TYR A 227 -40.42 -27.93 22.39
C TYR A 227 -41.92 -27.73 22.56
N ALA A 228 -42.57 -27.04 21.61
CA ALA A 228 -44.03 -26.84 21.62
C ALA A 228 -44.79 -28.19 21.63
N ASP A 229 -44.41 -29.14 20.77
CA ASP A 229 -44.96 -30.49 20.74
C ASP A 229 -44.75 -31.20 22.10
N ALA A 230 -43.55 -31.08 22.70
CA ALA A 230 -43.26 -31.68 24.00
C ALA A 230 -44.10 -31.08 25.12
N CYS A 231 -44.29 -29.76 25.13
CA CYS A 231 -45.18 -29.07 26.07
C CYS A 231 -46.63 -29.53 25.89
N ALA A 232 -47.13 -29.62 24.66
CA ALA A 232 -48.48 -30.10 24.38
C ALA A 232 -48.70 -31.56 24.83
N LEU A 233 -47.69 -32.43 24.64
CA LEU A 233 -47.78 -33.82 25.08
C LEU A 233 -47.69 -33.94 26.60
N THR A 234 -46.75 -33.25 27.24
CA THR A 234 -46.46 -33.44 28.67
C THR A 234 -47.30 -32.57 29.60
N GLY A 235 -47.81 -31.44 29.11
CA GLY A 235 -48.40 -30.37 29.93
C GLY A 235 -47.37 -29.62 30.78
N MET A 236 -46.08 -29.77 30.48
CA MET A 236 -44.98 -29.23 31.28
C MET A 236 -44.21 -28.16 30.50
N VAL A 237 -43.68 -27.19 31.23
CA VAL A 237 -42.77 -26.17 30.72
C VAL A 237 -41.41 -26.28 31.40
N ILE A 238 -40.35 -25.91 30.69
CA ILE A 238 -39.00 -25.82 31.27
C ILE A 238 -38.89 -24.47 31.97
N LEU A 239 -38.46 -24.48 33.22
CA LEU A 239 -38.15 -23.26 33.98
C LEU A 239 -36.63 -23.07 34.06
N VAL A 240 -36.16 -21.88 33.72
CA VAL A 240 -34.77 -21.43 33.87
C VAL A 240 -34.79 -20.23 34.80
N GLU A 241 -34.11 -20.33 35.95
CA GLU A 241 -34.06 -19.26 36.96
C GLU A 241 -35.45 -18.77 37.43
N GLY A 242 -36.45 -19.64 37.40
CA GLY A 242 -37.82 -19.33 37.82
C GLY A 242 -38.70 -18.69 36.73
N VAL A 243 -38.18 -18.51 35.51
CA VAL A 243 -38.91 -18.02 34.35
C VAL A 243 -39.07 -19.16 33.34
N GLU A 244 -40.18 -19.17 32.58
CA GLU A 244 -40.34 -20.09 31.47
C GLU A 244 -39.20 -19.93 30.46
N LEU A 245 -38.77 -21.06 29.89
CA LEU A 245 -37.71 -21.09 28.89
C LEU A 245 -38.08 -20.20 27.70
N ASP A 246 -37.42 -19.06 27.60
CA ASP A 246 -37.56 -18.17 26.45
C ASP A 246 -36.84 -18.78 25.23
N LEU A 247 -37.60 -18.95 24.15
CA LEU A 247 -37.10 -19.39 22.85
C LEU A 247 -36.78 -18.21 21.93
N ARG A 248 -36.71 -16.97 22.43
CA ARG A 248 -36.19 -15.84 21.66
C ARG A 248 -34.68 -15.80 21.79
N LEU A 249 -34.00 -15.77 20.64
CA LEU A 249 -32.56 -15.62 20.56
C LEU A 249 -32.21 -14.13 20.72
N PRO A 250 -31.42 -13.74 21.73
CA PRO A 250 -31.22 -12.33 22.10
C PRO A 250 -30.37 -11.53 21.10
N TRP A 251 -29.82 -12.18 20.08
CA TRP A 251 -29.02 -11.55 19.02
C TRP A 251 -29.73 -11.52 17.65
N LEU A 252 -30.93 -12.08 17.55
CA LEU A 252 -31.79 -11.93 16.38
C LEU A 252 -32.73 -10.74 16.60
N ARG A 253 -33.20 -10.14 15.51
CA ARG A 253 -34.24 -9.10 15.59
C ARG A 253 -35.56 -9.76 15.93
N ASP A 254 -36.47 -9.01 16.56
CA ASP A 254 -37.81 -9.51 16.90
C ASP A 254 -38.57 -9.94 15.64
N GLU A 255 -38.50 -9.14 14.57
CA GLU A 255 -39.12 -9.44 13.26
C GLU A 255 -38.70 -10.80 12.66
N ASP A 256 -37.46 -11.24 12.91
CA ASP A 256 -36.95 -12.53 12.41
C ASP A 256 -37.51 -13.73 13.21
N GLN A 257 -38.24 -13.44 14.30
CA GLN A 257 -38.70 -14.36 15.32
C GLN A 257 -40.20 -14.27 15.59
N ASP A 258 -40.94 -13.39 14.90
CA ASP A 258 -42.40 -13.24 15.00
C ASP A 258 -43.16 -14.57 14.80
N TRP A 259 -42.58 -15.52 14.06
CA TRP A 259 -43.14 -16.86 13.87
C TRP A 259 -43.22 -17.71 15.16
N LEU A 260 -42.51 -17.33 16.23
CA LEU A 260 -42.63 -17.96 17.56
C LEU A 260 -43.97 -17.63 18.23
N ASP A 261 -44.53 -16.46 17.93
CA ASP A 261 -45.81 -16.00 18.48
C ASP A 261 -47.00 -16.44 17.60
N ALA A 262 -46.72 -17.04 16.44
CA ALA A 262 -47.75 -17.60 15.58
C ALA A 262 -48.45 -18.77 16.29
N PRO A 263 -49.79 -18.85 16.26
CA PRO A 263 -50.50 -19.98 16.83
C PRO A 263 -50.01 -21.28 16.17
N PRO A 264 -49.85 -22.38 16.93
CA PRO A 264 -49.45 -23.66 16.35
C PRO A 264 -50.43 -24.00 15.22
N PRO A 265 -49.95 -24.52 14.07
CA PRO A 265 -50.85 -24.97 13.02
C PRO A 265 -51.82 -25.98 13.63
N ASP A 266 -53.12 -25.77 13.43
CA ASP A 266 -54.20 -26.53 14.07
C ASP A 266 -53.90 -28.04 14.04
N ALA A 267 -53.83 -28.64 15.23
CA ALA A 267 -53.63 -30.09 15.39
C ALA A 267 -54.82 -30.93 14.89
N ASN A 268 -55.79 -30.31 14.19
CA ASN A 268 -57.02 -30.92 13.71
C ASN A 268 -57.08 -31.14 12.18
N GLU A 269 -56.04 -30.80 11.42
CA GLU A 269 -55.93 -31.18 10.00
C GLU A 269 -54.89 -32.29 9.76
N VAL A 270 -54.96 -33.36 10.55
CA VAL A 270 -54.54 -34.66 10.04
C VAL A 270 -55.79 -35.32 9.49
N ASP A 271 -56.07 -35.09 8.21
CA ASP A 271 -57.11 -35.80 7.47
C ASP A 271 -56.79 -37.31 7.50
N LEU A 272 -57.46 -38.02 8.41
CA LEU A 272 -57.39 -39.47 8.57
C LEU A 272 -58.21 -40.21 7.51
N SER A 273 -58.65 -39.57 6.41
CA SER A 273 -59.53 -40.21 5.42
C SER A 273 -58.86 -40.97 4.28
N THR A 274 -57.53 -40.97 4.13
CA THR A 274 -56.85 -41.85 3.15
C THR A 274 -56.26 -43.08 3.80
N ALA A 275 -57.13 -43.98 4.26
CA ALA A 275 -56.81 -45.39 4.41
C ALA A 275 -57.56 -46.15 3.32
N ASP A 276 -56.90 -46.42 2.19
CA ASP A 276 -57.38 -47.44 1.26
C ASP A 276 -57.32 -48.81 1.97
N PRO A 277 -58.39 -49.63 1.92
CA PRO A 277 -58.34 -50.99 2.44
C PRO A 277 -57.47 -51.86 1.53
N PRO A 278 -56.75 -52.86 2.08
CA PRO A 278 -55.92 -53.75 1.27
C PRO A 278 -56.79 -54.64 0.38
N SER A 279 -56.38 -54.77 -0.89
CA SER A 279 -56.83 -55.84 -1.80
C SER A 279 -55.89 -57.04 -1.70
#